data_AF-A0A5J4VP34-F1
#
_entry.id   AF-A0A5J4VP34-F1
#
_cell.length_a   1.000
_cell.length_b   1.000
_cell.length_c   1.000
_cell.angle_alpha   90.00
_cell.angle_beta   90.00
_cell.angle_gamma   90.00
#
_symmetry.space_group_name_H-M   'P 1'
#
loop_
_entity.id
_entity.type
_entity.pdbx_description
1 polymer ?
#
loop_
_entity_poly.entity_id
_entity_poly.type
_entity_poly.pdbx_seq_one_letter_code
_entity_poly.pdbx_strand_id
1 'polypeptide(L)'
;GIRIGKDVVSISNVSVQDIDLSSPFSHTCPKCHKFVSSSNRQGKRDQDGEFAGVDCSECGVEAQLSLRIPTQFIDQTGSISLFISGDTASSLVGYTAGQMAAFDKDKRDEIRCSLVWQRYCVEFNAVPPKAGPDRAQQDCSVRVFAKSLSKMPTTLFS
;
A
#
# COMPACT_ATOMS: atom_id res chain seq x y z
N GLY A 1 1.61 13.36 17.17
CA GLY A 1 2.94 14.02 17.22
C GLY A 1 3.94 13.13 16.51
N ILE A 2 4.71 13.67 15.57
CA ILE A 2 5.64 12.90 14.72
C ILE A 2 6.92 12.62 15.52
N ARG A 3 7.31 11.35 15.63
CA ARG A 3 8.62 10.94 16.20
C ARG A 3 9.47 10.32 15.10
N ILE A 4 10.67 10.85 14.89
CA ILE A 4 11.61 10.37 13.88
C ILE A 4 12.71 9.58 14.60
N GLY A 5 12.67 8.25 14.46
CA GLY A 5 13.82 7.38 14.71
C GLY A 5 14.74 7.34 13.49
N LYS A 6 15.93 6.73 13.62
CA LYS A 6 17.00 6.75 12.61
C LYS A 6 16.55 6.39 11.17
N ASP A 7 15.50 5.56 11.02
CA ASP A 7 14.89 5.21 9.72
C ASP A 7 13.36 5.00 9.77
N VAL A 8 12.76 5.14 10.95
CA VAL A 8 11.33 4.88 11.21
C VAL A 8 10.67 6.14 11.71
N VAL A 9 9.61 6.57 11.04
CA VAL A 9 8.77 7.68 11.48
C VAL A 9 7.47 7.12 12.01
N SER A 10 7.10 7.56 13.21
CA SER A 10 5.80 7.24 13.81
C SER A 10 4.94 8.48 13.84
N ILE A 11 3.73 8.39 13.28
CA ILE A 11 2.70 9.42 13.37
C ILE A 11 1.49 8.83 14.09
N SER A 12 1.10 9.49 15.16
CA SER A 12 -0.09 9.13 15.94
C SER A 12 -1.19 10.15 15.70
N ASN A 13 -2.44 9.66 15.71
CA ASN A 13 -3.66 10.45 15.56
C ASN A 13 -3.84 11.07 14.16
N VAL A 14 -3.66 10.23 13.13
CA VAL A 14 -3.96 10.59 11.74
C VAL A 14 -5.26 9.92 11.31
N SER A 15 -6.03 10.59 10.45
CA SER A 15 -7.23 10.03 9.82
C SER A 15 -6.94 9.64 8.39
N VAL A 16 -7.57 8.58 7.88
CA VAL A 16 -7.58 8.29 6.43
C VAL A 16 -8.39 9.37 5.73
N GLN A 17 -7.75 10.18 4.90
CA GLN A 17 -8.42 11.18 4.06
C GLN A 17 -8.97 10.53 2.79
N ASP A 18 -8.16 9.71 2.14
CA ASP A 18 -8.52 8.98 0.94
C ASP A 18 -7.75 7.67 0.83
N ILE A 19 -8.32 6.70 0.12
CA ILE A 19 -7.74 5.39 -0.11
C ILE A 19 -8.16 4.88 -1.49
N ASP A 20 -7.17 4.56 -2.33
CA ASP A 20 -7.41 4.10 -3.69
C ASP A 20 -7.48 2.58 -3.76
N LEU A 21 -8.70 2.06 -3.95
CA LEU A 21 -8.97 0.63 -4.13
C LEU A 21 -9.32 0.28 -5.59
N SER A 22 -9.05 1.16 -6.55
CA SER A 22 -9.31 0.89 -7.97
C SER A 22 -8.32 -0.13 -8.57
N SER A 23 -7.05 -0.08 -8.14
CA SER A 23 -5.99 -1.03 -8.51
C SER A 23 -5.05 -1.31 -7.32
N PRO A 24 -5.54 -1.95 -6.25
CA PRO A 24 -4.81 -2.12 -4.99
C PRO A 24 -3.78 -3.25 -5.02
N PHE A 25 -3.36 -3.71 -6.20
CA PHE A 25 -2.62 -4.96 -6.36
C PHE A 25 -1.19 -4.71 -6.86
N SER A 26 -0.29 -5.58 -6.43
CA SER A 26 1.06 -5.70 -6.94
C SER A 26 1.50 -7.17 -6.92
N HIS A 27 2.49 -7.52 -7.73
CA HIS A 27 3.15 -8.82 -7.63
C HIS A 27 4.40 -8.66 -6.78
N THR A 28 4.57 -9.49 -5.76
CA THR A 28 5.73 -9.48 -4.88
C THR A 28 6.40 -10.84 -4.91
N CYS A 29 7.72 -10.86 -5.15
CA CYS A 29 8.46 -12.11 -5.11
C CYS A 29 8.52 -12.65 -3.67
N PRO A 30 8.13 -13.91 -3.41
CA PRO A 30 8.17 -14.47 -2.05
C PRO A 30 9.60 -14.71 -1.55
N LYS A 31 10.58 -14.83 -2.46
CA LYS A 31 11.99 -15.11 -2.11
C LYS A 31 12.81 -13.86 -1.79
N CYS A 32 12.66 -12.79 -2.57
CA CYS A 32 13.44 -11.57 -2.39
C CYS A 32 12.60 -10.34 -2.00
N HIS A 33 11.28 -10.50 -1.85
CA HIS A 33 10.33 -9.45 -1.47
C HIS A 33 10.31 -8.23 -2.38
N LYS A 34 10.86 -8.33 -3.59
CA LYS A 34 10.82 -7.25 -4.58
C LYS A 34 9.49 -7.23 -5.30
N PHE A 35 9.00 -6.02 -5.53
CA PHE A 35 7.88 -5.78 -6.42
C PHE A 35 8.27 -6.10 -7.85
N VAL A 36 7.45 -6.94 -8.48
CA VAL A 36 7.59 -7.29 -9.89
C VAL A 36 6.57 -6.45 -10.65
N SER A 37 7.06 -5.41 -11.33
CA SER A 37 6.21 -4.66 -12.24
C SER A 37 5.88 -5.55 -13.43
N SER A 38 4.58 -5.73 -13.71
CA SER A 38 4.07 -6.34 -14.94
C SER A 38 4.28 -5.38 -16.13
N SER A 39 5.51 -4.94 -16.36
CA SER A 39 5.86 -3.99 -17.42
C SER A 39 5.81 -4.60 -18.83
N ASN A 40 5.68 -5.92 -18.98
CA ASN A 40 5.85 -6.57 -20.29
C ASN A 40 4.84 -7.64 -20.68
N ARG A 41 3.77 -7.83 -19.91
CA ARG A 41 2.58 -8.51 -20.43
C ARG A 41 1.39 -7.81 -19.82
N GLN A 42 0.59 -7.15 -20.67
CA GLN A 42 -0.85 -7.07 -20.42
C GLN A 42 -1.24 -8.45 -19.91
N GLY A 43 -1.60 -8.55 -18.63
CA GLY A 43 -2.16 -9.76 -18.09
C GLY A 43 -3.37 -10.07 -18.95
N LYS A 44 -3.21 -10.98 -19.92
CA LYS A 44 -4.34 -11.68 -20.47
C LYS A 44 -4.96 -12.29 -19.22
N ARG A 45 -6.17 -11.83 -18.88
CA ARG A 45 -7.05 -12.69 -18.09
C ARG A 45 -7.11 -13.96 -18.91
N ASP A 46 -6.53 -15.03 -18.38
CA ASP A 46 -6.85 -16.34 -18.92
C ASP A 46 -8.37 -16.52 -18.78
N GLN A 47 -8.97 -17.36 -19.62
CA GLN A 47 -10.44 -17.45 -19.77
C GLN A 47 -11.18 -17.79 -18.45
N ASP A 48 -10.43 -18.08 -17.39
CA ASP A 48 -10.88 -18.43 -16.04
C ASP A 48 -10.66 -17.32 -14.98
N GLY A 49 -10.16 -16.13 -15.35
CA GLY A 49 -9.97 -15.00 -14.43
C GLY A 49 -8.77 -15.11 -13.48
N GLU A 50 -7.86 -16.06 -13.74
CA GLU A 50 -6.64 -16.26 -12.98
C GLU A 50 -5.55 -15.25 -13.42
N PHE A 51 -4.85 -14.66 -12.45
CA PHE A 51 -3.72 -13.77 -12.73
C PHE A 51 -2.54 -14.64 -13.14
N ALA A 52 -2.18 -14.66 -14.43
CA ALA A 52 -1.03 -15.41 -14.92
C ALA A 52 0.23 -15.10 -14.08
N GLY A 53 0.87 -16.16 -13.58
CA GLY A 53 2.08 -16.09 -12.75
C GLY A 53 3.14 -15.20 -13.36
N VAL A 54 3.61 -14.20 -12.61
CA VAL A 54 4.68 -13.30 -13.04
C VAL A 54 5.98 -13.73 -12.38
N ASP A 55 6.93 -14.25 -13.14
CA ASP A 55 8.23 -14.64 -12.56
C ASP A 55 9.06 -13.44 -12.14
N CYS A 56 9.69 -13.55 -10.97
CA CYS A 56 10.65 -12.56 -10.50
C CYS A 56 11.93 -12.63 -11.34
N SER A 57 12.30 -11.54 -12.00
CA SER A 57 13.52 -11.44 -12.83
C SER A 57 14.83 -11.71 -12.08
N GLU A 58 14.85 -11.53 -10.76
CA GLU A 58 16.07 -11.75 -9.96
C GLU A 58 16.20 -13.17 -9.43
N CYS A 59 15.08 -13.83 -9.17
CA CYS A 59 15.05 -15.11 -8.47
C CYS A 59 14.53 -16.26 -9.32
N GLY A 60 13.87 -15.98 -10.44
CA GLY A 60 13.16 -16.96 -11.27
C GLY A 60 11.99 -17.63 -10.57
N VAL A 61 11.54 -17.08 -9.43
CA VAL A 61 10.41 -17.61 -8.64
C VAL A 61 9.17 -16.82 -8.98
N GLU A 62 8.05 -17.52 -9.18
CA GLU A 62 6.74 -16.94 -9.42
C GLU A 62 6.37 -15.95 -8.30
N ALA A 63 6.01 -14.73 -8.70
CA ALA A 63 5.61 -13.68 -7.80
C ALA A 63 4.16 -13.86 -7.36
N GLN A 64 3.91 -13.61 -6.08
CA GLN A 64 2.58 -13.75 -5.50
C GLN A 64 1.83 -12.43 -5.59
N LEU A 65 0.52 -12.52 -5.84
CA LEU A 65 -0.39 -11.39 -5.74
C LEU A 65 -0.43 -10.87 -4.30
N SER A 66 -0.20 -9.57 -4.14
CA SER A 66 -0.16 -8.90 -2.84
C SER A 66 -0.86 -7.56 -2.91
N LEU A 67 -1.40 -7.09 -1.78
CA LEU A 67 -2.00 -5.78 -1.69
C LEU A 67 -0.91 -4.71 -1.62
N ARG A 68 -1.12 -3.63 -2.37
CA ARG A 68 -0.36 -2.38 -2.30
C ARG A 68 -1.32 -1.23 -2.57
N ILE A 69 -1.75 -0.58 -1.48
CA ILE A 69 -2.83 0.38 -1.48
C ILE A 69 -2.26 1.79 -1.29
N PRO A 70 -2.44 2.70 -2.27
CA PRO A 70 -2.21 4.12 -2.06
C PRO A 70 -3.21 4.65 -1.02
N THR A 71 -2.71 5.30 0.03
CA THR A 71 -3.54 5.84 1.11
C THR A 71 -3.03 7.20 1.53
N GLN A 72 -3.93 8.16 1.60
CA GLN A 72 -3.67 9.50 2.10
C GLN A 72 -4.14 9.59 3.54
N PHE A 73 -3.24 9.99 4.42
CA PHE A 73 -3.53 10.32 5.81
C PHE A 73 -3.51 11.83 6.01
N ILE A 74 -4.33 12.33 6.93
CA ILE A 74 -4.40 13.74 7.29
C ILE A 74 -4.40 13.91 8.82
N ASP A 75 -3.73 14.95 9.30
CA ASP A 75 -3.88 15.49 10.65
C ASP A 75 -4.00 17.02 10.61
N GLN A 76 -3.90 17.67 11.77
CA GLN A 76 -3.95 19.13 11.90
C GLN A 76 -2.79 19.88 11.22
N THR A 77 -1.72 19.18 10.82
CA THR A 77 -0.51 19.76 10.22
C THR A 77 -0.50 19.64 8.70
N GLY A 78 -1.23 18.68 8.13
CA GLY A 78 -1.30 18.48 6.69
C GLY A 78 -1.61 17.02 6.33
N SER A 79 -1.38 16.68 5.06
CA SER A 79 -1.59 15.32 4.55
C SER A 79 -0.29 14.65 4.12
N ILE A 80 -0.27 13.32 4.22
CA ILE A 80 0.83 12.47 3.79
C ILE A 80 0.29 11.29 2.99
N SER A 81 0.91 11.00 1.84
CA SER A 81 0.56 9.86 1.00
C SER A 81 1.52 8.71 1.23
N LEU A 82 0.96 7.54 1.59
CA LEU A 82 1.70 6.32 1.90
C LEU A 82 1.26 5.18 0.97
N PHE A 83 2.18 4.26 0.68
CA PHE A 83 1.79 2.94 0.18
C PHE A 83 1.72 1.97 1.35
N ILE A 84 0.57 1.34 1.51
CA ILE A 84 0.34 0.31 2.53
C ILE A 84 0.38 -1.02 1.80
N SER A 85 1.26 -1.94 2.20
CA SER A 85 1.51 -3.18 1.45
C SER A 85 1.46 -4.43 2.31
N GLY A 86 1.25 -5.59 1.67
CA GLY A 86 1.30 -6.91 2.31
C GLY A 86 0.30 -7.06 3.44
N ASP A 87 0.71 -7.71 4.51
CA ASP A 87 -0.15 -8.02 5.67
C ASP A 87 -0.73 -6.76 6.33
N THR A 88 0.01 -5.65 6.31
CA THR A 88 -0.46 -4.36 6.83
C THR A 88 -1.62 -3.82 6.00
N ALA A 89 -1.59 -4.00 4.67
CA ALA A 89 -2.68 -3.63 3.78
C ALA A 89 -3.88 -4.55 3.99
N SER A 90 -3.67 -5.86 4.08
CA SER A 90 -4.75 -6.82 4.39
C SER A 90 -5.40 -6.53 5.73
N SER A 91 -4.62 -6.15 6.74
CA SER A 91 -5.14 -5.75 8.05
C SER A 91 -5.94 -4.45 8.00
N LEU A 92 -5.56 -3.50 7.12
CA LEU A 92 -6.30 -2.26 6.93
C LEU A 92 -7.68 -2.51 6.31
N VAL A 93 -7.74 -3.27 5.23
CA VAL A 93 -9.01 -3.52 4.50
C VAL A 93 -9.83 -4.66 5.08
N GLY A 94 -9.23 -5.52 5.90
CA GLY A 94 -9.89 -6.71 6.48
C GLY A 94 -10.00 -7.91 5.52
N TYR A 95 -9.24 -7.89 4.42
CA TYR A 95 -9.32 -8.90 3.35
C TYR A 95 -7.94 -9.23 2.79
N THR A 96 -7.79 -10.47 2.31
CA THR A 96 -6.62 -10.92 1.55
C THR A 96 -6.60 -10.34 0.13
N ALA A 97 -5.44 -10.37 -0.53
CA ALA A 97 -5.32 -9.94 -1.93
C ALA A 97 -6.24 -10.74 -2.86
N GLY A 98 -6.35 -12.06 -2.66
CA GLY A 98 -7.24 -12.92 -3.46
C GLY A 98 -8.72 -12.57 -3.28
N GLN A 99 -9.17 -12.31 -2.05
CA GLN A 99 -10.55 -11.86 -1.81
C GLN A 99 -10.84 -10.50 -2.45
N MET A 100 -9.94 -9.54 -2.29
CA MET A 100 -10.07 -8.20 -2.90
C MET A 100 -10.13 -8.26 -4.43
N ALA A 101 -9.44 -9.21 -5.05
CA ALA A 101 -9.44 -9.41 -6.50
C ALA A 101 -10.77 -9.94 -7.03
N ALA A 102 -11.50 -10.72 -6.22
CA ALA A 102 -12.83 -11.23 -6.54
C ALA A 102 -13.95 -10.19 -6.36
N PHE A 103 -13.69 -9.10 -5.63
CA PHE A 103 -14.69 -8.06 -5.40
C PHE A 103 -14.93 -7.22 -6.67
N ASP A 104 -16.18 -6.81 -6.85
CA ASP A 104 -16.53 -5.79 -7.83
C ASP A 104 -16.17 -4.39 -7.32
N LYS A 105 -16.48 -3.37 -8.14
CA LYS A 105 -16.22 -1.98 -7.77
C LYS A 105 -17.05 -1.56 -6.56
N ASP A 106 -18.33 -1.91 -6.53
CA ASP A 106 -19.27 -1.46 -5.50
C ASP A 106 -18.84 -1.97 -4.11
N LYS A 107 -18.41 -3.24 -4.03
CA LYS A 107 -17.88 -3.78 -2.77
C LYS A 107 -16.59 -3.09 -2.33
N ARG A 108 -15.71 -2.74 -3.26
CA ARG A 108 -14.49 -1.97 -2.94
C ARG A 108 -14.81 -0.54 -2.51
N ASP A 109 -15.81 0.09 -3.10
CA ASP A 109 -16.28 1.43 -2.69
C ASP A 109 -16.92 1.40 -1.29
N GLU A 110 -17.66 0.34 -0.94
CA GLU A 110 -18.16 0.12 0.43
C GLU A 110 -17.00 0.05 1.45
N ILE A 111 -15.97 -0.75 1.13
CA ILE A 111 -14.76 -0.86 1.98
C ILE A 111 -14.09 0.50 2.11
N ARG A 112 -13.88 1.23 1.01
CA ARG A 112 -13.31 2.59 1.02
C ARG A 112 -14.10 3.50 1.95
N CYS A 113 -15.42 3.57 1.81
CA CYS A 113 -16.29 4.39 2.64
C CYS A 113 -16.19 4.05 4.13
N SER A 114 -15.98 2.77 4.49
CA SER A 114 -15.81 2.36 5.88
C SER A 114 -14.47 2.77 6.51
N LEU A 115 -13.45 3.02 5.68
CA LEU A 115 -12.09 3.34 6.11
C LEU A 115 -11.80 4.83 6.14
N VAL A 116 -12.41 5.61 5.24
CA VAL A 116 -12.27 7.06 5.24
C VAL A 116 -12.74 7.64 6.59
N TRP A 117 -11.98 8.61 7.10
CA TRP A 117 -12.10 9.22 8.43
C TRP A 117 -11.81 8.31 9.64
N GLN A 118 -11.44 7.04 9.43
CA GLN A 118 -10.95 6.21 10.53
C GLN A 118 -9.56 6.68 10.98
N ARG A 119 -9.32 6.61 12.29
CA ARG A 119 -8.09 7.09 12.92
C ARG A 119 -7.09 5.96 13.18
N TYR A 120 -5.82 6.24 12.94
CA TYR A 120 -4.73 5.27 13.11
C TYR A 120 -3.51 5.89 13.80
N CYS A 121 -2.72 5.01 14.43
CA CYS A 121 -1.27 5.23 14.53
C CYS A 121 -0.59 4.51 13.38
N VAL A 122 0.30 5.21 12.69
CA VAL A 122 1.05 4.70 11.55
C VAL A 122 2.53 4.77 11.85
N GLU A 123 3.22 3.65 11.71
CA GLU A 123 4.68 3.63 11.63
C GLU A 123 5.09 3.37 10.20
N PHE A 124 6.07 4.11 9.69
CA PHE A 124 6.54 3.93 8.33
C PHE A 124 8.04 4.13 8.20
N ASN A 125 8.58 3.55 7.13
CA ASN A 125 9.95 3.80 6.70
C ASN A 125 9.93 4.82 5.57
N ALA A 126 10.70 5.90 5.72
CA ALA A 126 10.97 6.83 4.64
C ALA A 126 12.18 6.31 3.84
N VAL A 127 11.96 5.91 2.60
CA VAL A 127 13.05 5.51 1.70
C VAL A 127 13.46 6.75 0.91
N PRO A 128 14.70 7.25 1.08
CA PRO A 128 15.16 8.38 0.31
C PRO A 128 15.16 8.03 -1.18
N PRO A 129 14.87 9.00 -2.06
CA PRO A 129 14.92 8.76 -3.49
C PRO A 129 16.31 8.28 -3.90
N LYS A 130 16.37 7.22 -4.70
CA LYS A 130 17.63 6.78 -5.29
C LYS A 130 18.05 7.83 -6.32
N ALA A 131 19.21 8.44 -6.12
CA ALA A 131 19.80 9.30 -7.13
C ALA A 131 20.02 8.47 -8.41
N GLY A 132 19.30 8.80 -9.48
CA GLY A 132 19.58 8.27 -10.81
C GLY A 132 20.94 8.76 -11.30
N PRO A 133 21.57 8.07 -12.27
CA PRO A 133 22.83 8.52 -12.87
C PRO A 133 22.67 9.86 -13.61
N ASP A 134 21.46 10.19 -14.07
CA ASP A 134 21.15 11.46 -14.74
C ASP A 134 20.51 12.47 -13.80
N ARG A 135 21.11 13.67 -13.71
CA ARG A 135 20.58 14.84 -12.97
C ARG A 135 19.16 15.24 -13.38
N ALA A 136 18.72 14.88 -14.59
CA ALA A 136 17.40 15.24 -15.11
C ALA A 136 16.26 14.33 -14.61
N GLN A 137 16.58 13.22 -13.94
CA GLN A 137 15.61 12.22 -13.49
C GLN A 137 15.72 11.96 -11.98
N GLN A 138 15.99 13.01 -11.22
CA GLN A 138 15.82 12.98 -9.78
C GLN A 138 14.32 12.97 -9.48
N ASP A 139 13.78 11.77 -9.33
CA ASP A 139 12.50 11.54 -8.67
C ASP A 139 12.65 12.01 -7.22
N CYS A 140 12.30 13.26 -6.92
CA CYS A 140 12.37 13.81 -5.56
C CYS A 140 11.29 13.23 -4.62
N SER A 141 10.52 12.23 -5.07
CA SER A 141 9.52 11.58 -4.22
C SER A 141 10.19 10.66 -3.20
N VAL A 142 10.06 11.01 -1.92
CA VAL A 142 10.33 10.08 -0.83
C VAL A 142 9.25 8.99 -0.90
N ARG A 143 9.67 7.74 -1.11
CA ARG A 143 8.73 6.62 -1.07
C ARG A 143 8.55 6.20 0.37
N VAL A 144 7.30 6.17 0.81
CA VAL A 144 6.97 5.88 2.19
C VAL A 144 6.10 4.62 2.25
N PHE A 145 6.54 3.66 3.04
CA PHE A 145 5.86 2.38 3.22
C PHE A 145 5.41 2.23 4.67
N ALA A 146 4.11 2.01 4.87
CA ALA A 146 3.58 1.70 6.20
C ALA A 146 4.13 0.34 6.65
N LYS A 147 4.75 0.33 7.83
CA LYS A 147 5.26 -0.87 8.52
C LYS A 147 4.21 -1.47 9.44
N SER A 148 3.47 -0.63 10.13
CA SER A 148 2.42 -1.05 11.07
C SER A 148 1.29 -0.02 11.11
N LEU A 149 0.08 -0.53 11.34
CA LEU A 149 -1.14 0.25 11.50
C LEU A 149 -1.89 -0.27 12.71
N SER A 150 -2.29 0.64 13.60
CA SER A 150 -3.21 0.30 14.69
C SER A 150 -4.39 1.25 14.66
N LYS A 151 -5.59 0.69 14.53
CA LYS A 151 -6.84 1.45 14.57
C LYS A 151 -7.02 2.02 15.97
N MET A 152 -7.22 3.33 16.08
CA MET A 152 -7.53 3.94 17.36
C MET A 152 -8.98 3.63 17.75
N PRO A 153 -9.27 3.39 19.04
CA PRO A 153 -10.64 3.28 19.50
C PRO A 153 -11.36 4.60 19.22
N THR A 154 -12.61 4.50 18.75
CA THR A 154 -13.50 5.64 18.61
C THR A 154 -13.93 6.07 20.01
N THR A 155 -13.08 6.78 20.74
CA THR A 155 -13.54 7.48 21.94
C THR A 155 -14.47 8.59 21.45
N LEU A 156 -15.77 8.38 21.69
CA LEU A 156 -16.77 9.43 21.67
C LEU A 156 -16.25 10.55 22.58
N PHE A 157 -15.77 11.63 21.99
CA PHE A 157 -15.72 12.89 22.71
C PHE A 157 -17.16 13.35 22.83
N SER A 158 -17.76 12.99 23.97
CA SER A 158 -18.98 13.57 24.51
C SER A 158 -18.78 15.05 24.80
#